data_AF-A0A1L5KKP6-F1
#
_entry.id   AF-A0A1L5KKP6-F1
#
_cell.length_a   1.000
_cell.length_b   1.000
_cell.length_c   1.000
_cell.angle_alpha   90.00
_cell.angle_beta   90.00
_cell.angle_gamma   90.00
#
_symmetry.space_group_name_H-M   'P 1'
#
loop_
_entity.id
_entity.type
_entity.pdbx_description
1 polymer ?
#
loop_
_entity_poly.entity_id
_entity_poly.type
_entity_poly.pdbx_seq_one_letter_code
_entity_poly.pdbx_strand_id
1 'polypeptide(L)'
;ENEDSYLNPLESNGFFRDMNYTVLMISCHTYDSDSGNSYLEQLEKKIRYFMSKGIVYEEGKHLIVLFAGESVNDISQKLYDVCQNNSDVYVGIGTTVSQLTDIHRSYETFLPAVPDESALCLSYNHWHS
;
A
#
# COMPACT_ATOMS: atom_id res chain seq x y z
N GLU A 1 -23.84 4.20 -11.94
CA GLU A 1 -23.82 3.35 -10.74
C GLU A 1 -23.83 4.25 -9.51
N ASN A 2 -24.43 3.80 -8.40
CA ASN A 2 -24.87 4.64 -7.29
C ASN A 2 -23.72 4.96 -6.32
N GLU A 3 -22.97 6.01 -6.62
CA GLU A 3 -21.82 6.49 -5.83
C GLU A 3 -22.16 6.66 -4.34
N ASP A 4 -23.39 7.11 -4.05
CA ASP A 4 -23.87 7.40 -2.69
C ASP A 4 -23.92 6.17 -1.76
N SER A 5 -24.01 4.94 -2.28
CA SER A 5 -24.03 3.75 -1.42
C SER A 5 -22.68 3.40 -0.82
N TYR A 6 -21.57 3.81 -1.45
CA TYR A 6 -20.21 3.55 -0.99
C TYR A 6 -19.63 4.69 -0.15
N LEU A 7 -20.18 5.90 -0.31
CA LEU A 7 -19.71 7.11 0.36
C LEU A 7 -20.03 7.11 1.86
N ASN A 8 -21.24 6.72 2.25
CA ASN A 8 -21.63 6.70 3.67
C ASN A 8 -20.73 5.79 4.54
N PRO A 9 -20.39 4.55 4.13
CA PRO A 9 -19.45 3.71 4.86
C PRO A 9 -18.01 4.24 4.88
N LEU A 10 -17.53 4.81 3.78
CA LEU A 10 -16.15 5.34 3.68
C LEU A 10 -15.98 6.62 4.51
N GLU A 11 -16.92 7.55 4.41
CA GLU A 11 -16.93 8.80 5.20
C GLU A 11 -17.08 8.50 6.70
N SER A 12 -17.91 7.51 7.07
CA SER A 12 -18.04 7.06 8.47
C SER A 12 -16.74 6.46 9.04
N ASN A 13 -15.87 5.94 8.17
CA ASN A 13 -14.53 5.43 8.51
C ASN A 13 -13.42 6.49 8.30
N GLY A 14 -13.79 7.74 8.02
CA GLY A 14 -12.87 8.87 7.94
C GLY A 14 -12.22 9.09 6.57
N PHE A 15 -12.75 8.49 5.49
CA PHE A 15 -12.33 8.69 4.10
C PHE A 15 -13.27 9.69 3.42
N PHE A 16 -12.80 10.92 3.19
CA PHE A 16 -13.61 12.02 2.67
C PHE A 16 -13.27 12.40 1.22
N ARG A 17 -14.25 12.92 0.48
CA ARG A 17 -14.09 13.21 -0.96
C ARG A 17 -12.98 14.22 -1.28
N ASP A 18 -12.55 15.03 -0.32
CA ASP A 18 -11.54 16.06 -0.42
C ASP A 18 -10.15 15.62 0.11
N MET A 19 -9.96 14.31 0.35
CA MET A 19 -8.67 13.76 0.77
C MET A 19 -7.81 13.29 -0.41
N ASN A 20 -6.50 13.38 -0.19
CA ASN A 20 -5.52 12.72 -1.03
C ASN A 20 -5.44 11.23 -0.70
N TYR A 21 -5.56 10.39 -1.70
CA TYR A 21 -5.50 8.95 -1.60
C TYR A 21 -4.26 8.42 -2.29
N THR A 22 -3.53 7.55 -1.60
CA THR A 22 -2.37 6.86 -2.18
C THR A 22 -2.51 5.37 -1.88
N VAL A 23 -2.50 4.55 -2.93
CA VAL A 23 -2.47 3.10 -2.80
C VAL A 23 -1.03 2.62 -2.82
N LEU A 24 -0.71 1.64 -2.00
CA LEU A 24 0.57 0.97 -1.96
C LEU A 24 0.38 -0.53 -2.03
N MET A 25 1.39 -1.20 -2.57
CA MET A 25 1.49 -2.65 -2.53
C MET A 25 2.80 -3.05 -1.87
N ILE A 26 2.71 -3.96 -0.92
CA ILE A 26 3.85 -4.51 -0.20
C ILE A 26 3.90 -6.00 -0.46
N SER A 27 5.05 -6.49 -0.90
CA SER A 27 5.31 -7.91 -1.13
C SER A 27 6.58 -8.35 -0.41
N CYS A 28 6.64 -9.63 -0.04
CA CYS A 28 7.79 -10.16 0.66
C CYS A 28 7.98 -11.66 0.41
N HIS A 29 8.47 -12.01 -0.78
CA HIS A 29 8.48 -13.41 -1.24
C HIS A 29 9.49 -14.31 -0.49
N THR A 30 10.60 -13.76 0.02
CA THR A 30 11.67 -14.54 0.68
C THR A 30 11.18 -15.34 1.89
N TYR A 31 10.12 -14.88 2.57
CA TYR A 31 9.56 -15.54 3.75
C TYR A 31 8.27 -16.31 3.47
N ASP A 32 7.89 -16.45 2.20
CA ASP A 32 6.74 -17.24 1.79
C ASP A 32 7.04 -18.74 1.94
N SER A 33 6.07 -19.47 2.47
CA SER A 33 6.22 -20.90 2.80
C SER A 33 4.89 -21.63 2.62
N ASP A 34 4.92 -22.96 2.64
CA ASP A 34 3.69 -23.78 2.63
C ASP A 34 2.75 -23.48 3.81
N SER A 35 3.28 -22.87 4.89
CA SER A 35 2.51 -22.41 6.05
C SER A 35 2.06 -20.94 5.98
N GLY A 36 2.31 -20.26 4.87
CA GLY A 36 2.05 -18.83 4.66
C GLY A 36 3.26 -17.95 4.99
N ASN A 37 3.02 -16.64 4.98
CA ASN A 37 4.07 -15.62 5.11
C ASN A 37 3.95 -14.87 6.44
N SER A 38 4.50 -15.46 7.50
CA SER A 38 4.45 -14.89 8.85
C SER A 38 5.12 -13.51 8.99
N TYR A 39 6.03 -13.17 8.08
CA TYR A 39 6.65 -11.85 8.06
C TYR A 39 5.70 -10.80 7.49
N LEU A 40 5.01 -11.12 6.39
CA LEU A 40 3.98 -10.27 5.81
C LEU A 40 2.82 -10.03 6.79
N GLU A 41 2.38 -11.05 7.52
CA GLU A 41 1.38 -10.90 8.59
C GLU A 41 1.84 -9.96 9.72
N GLN A 42 3.13 -9.98 10.06
CA GLN A 42 3.69 -9.07 11.06
C GLN A 42 3.78 -7.63 10.51
N LEU A 43 4.14 -7.47 9.24
CA LEU A 43 4.10 -6.16 8.58
C LEU A 43 2.68 -5.60 8.55
N GLU A 44 1.68 -6.41 8.20
CA GLU A 44 0.27 -6.01 8.22
C GLU A 44 -0.14 -5.44 9.59
N LYS A 45 0.19 -6.16 10.68
CA LYS A 45 -0.09 -5.71 12.05
C LYS A 45 0.59 -4.39 12.39
N LYS A 46 1.86 -4.23 12.00
CA LYS A 46 2.59 -2.97 12.20
C LYS A 46 1.95 -1.83 11.41
N ILE A 47 1.57 -2.07 10.15
CA ILE A 47 0.91 -1.09 9.28
C ILE A 47 -0.41 -0.64 9.85
N ARG A 48 -1.27 -1.59 10.24
CA ARG A 48 -2.55 -1.26 10.90
C ARG A 48 -2.35 -0.46 12.19
N TYR A 49 -1.25 -0.68 12.92
CA TYR A 49 -0.96 0.06 14.15
C TYR A 49 -0.59 1.53 13.91
N PHE A 50 0.27 1.83 12.92
CA PHE A 50 0.69 3.22 12.67
C PHE A 50 -0.23 3.99 11.72
N MET A 51 -1.11 3.31 10.97
CA MET A 51 -2.12 3.97 10.16
C MET A 51 -3.26 4.48 11.04
N SER A 52 -3.38 5.81 11.15
CA SER A 52 -4.52 6.44 11.80
C SER A 52 -5.80 6.37 10.96
N LYS A 53 -5.66 6.36 9.62
CA LYS A 53 -6.74 6.34 8.62
C LYS A 53 -6.26 5.65 7.34
N GLY A 54 -6.49 4.35 7.23
CA GLY A 54 -6.17 3.60 6.03
C GLY A 54 -6.81 2.22 6.01
N ILE A 55 -6.92 1.65 4.82
CA ILE A 55 -7.46 0.30 4.62
C ILE A 55 -6.28 -0.60 4.26
N VAL A 56 -6.19 -1.76 4.91
CA VAL A 56 -5.25 -2.82 4.53
C VAL A 56 -6.07 -4.04 4.12
N TYR A 57 -5.79 -4.54 2.92
CA TYR A 57 -6.36 -5.75 2.37
C TYR A 57 -5.24 -6.65 1.84
N GLU A 58 -5.42 -7.96 1.95
CA GLU A 58 -4.48 -8.95 1.41
C GLU A 58 -5.02 -9.48 0.08
N GLU A 59 -4.24 -9.35 -0.99
CA GLU A 59 -4.55 -9.84 -2.32
C GLU A 59 -3.44 -10.81 -2.79
N GLY A 60 -3.73 -12.10 -2.76
CA GLY A 60 -2.72 -13.12 -3.03
C GLY A 60 -1.62 -13.10 -1.98
N LYS A 61 -0.37 -12.82 -2.39
CA LYS A 61 0.80 -12.70 -1.49
C LYS A 61 1.22 -11.24 -1.26
N HIS A 62 0.29 -10.31 -1.48
CA HIS A 62 0.53 -8.89 -1.44
C HIS A 62 -0.37 -8.22 -0.40
N LEU A 63 0.18 -7.26 0.33
CA LEU A 63 -0.62 -6.33 1.12
C LEU A 63 -0.90 -5.09 0.28
N ILE A 64 -2.17 -4.82 0.04
CA ILE A 64 -2.66 -3.58 -0.56
C ILE A 64 -3.07 -2.64 0.55
N VAL A 65 -2.48 -1.44 0.55
CA VAL A 65 -2.67 -0.43 1.59
C VAL A 65 -3.16 0.86 0.96
N LEU A 66 -4.30 1.37 1.42
CA LEU A 66 -4.83 2.68 1.04
C LEU A 66 -4.59 3.67 2.18
N PHE A 67 -3.78 4.70 1.93
CA PHE A 67 -3.63 5.85 2.82
C PHE A 67 -4.54 7.00 2.37
N ALA A 68 -5.14 7.68 3.34
CA ALA A 68 -5.98 8.86 3.12
C ALA A 68 -5.42 10.07 3.88
N GLY A 69 -5.24 11.19 3.18
CA GLY A 69 -4.85 12.48 3.74
C GLY A 69 -3.37 12.62 4.09
N GLU A 70 -2.52 11.66 3.71
CA GLU A 70 -1.08 11.69 3.99
C GLU A 70 -0.25 11.97 2.73
N SER A 71 0.88 12.67 2.90
CA SER A 71 1.81 12.92 1.80
C SER A 71 2.65 11.67 1.50
N VAL A 72 3.11 11.52 0.25
CA VAL A 72 3.99 10.42 -0.14
C VAL A 72 5.28 10.39 0.70
N ASN A 73 5.79 11.55 1.10
CA ASN A 73 6.99 11.65 1.94
C ASN A 73 6.74 11.07 3.35
N ASP A 74 5.61 11.40 3.97
CA ASP A 74 5.26 10.88 5.29
C ASP A 74 5.02 9.37 5.25
N ILE A 75 4.31 8.91 4.23
CA ILE A 75 4.08 7.48 3.97
C ILE A 75 5.41 6.74 3.80
N SER A 76 6.32 7.31 2.99
CA SER A 76 7.64 6.72 2.72
C SER A 76 8.49 6.58 4.00
N GLN A 77 8.50 7.60 4.87
CA GLN A 77 9.21 7.53 6.14
C GLN A 77 8.62 6.46 7.07
N LYS A 78 7.29 6.39 7.19
CA LYS A 78 6.62 5.34 7.99
C LYS A 78 6.94 3.94 7.50
N LEU A 79 6.97 3.75 6.18
CA LEU A 79 7.33 2.47 5.57
C LEU A 79 8.78 2.10 5.83
N TYR A 80 9.69 3.06 5.72
CA TYR A 80 11.11 2.85 6.05
C TYR A 80 11.27 2.34 7.49
N ASP A 81 10.60 2.97 8.45
CA ASP A 81 10.65 2.57 9.85
C ASP A 81 10.07 1.17 10.11
N VAL A 82 8.99 0.82 9.41
CA VAL A 82 8.30 -0.47 9.59
C VAL A 82 8.98 -1.63 8.88
N CYS A 83 9.48 -1.38 7.67
CA CYS A 83 10.20 -2.37 6.88
C CYS A 83 11.64 -2.55 7.38
N GLN A 84 12.17 -1.63 8.20
CA GLN A 84 13.48 -1.72 8.85
C GLN A 84 14.64 -1.99 7.88
N ASN A 85 14.58 -1.43 6.66
CA ASN A 85 15.55 -1.71 5.59
C ASN A 85 15.69 -3.19 5.21
N ASN A 86 14.66 -4.00 5.43
CA ASN A 86 14.67 -5.37 4.93
C ASN A 86 14.66 -5.35 3.39
N SER A 87 15.76 -5.78 2.78
CA SER A 87 15.93 -5.83 1.33
C SER A 87 15.03 -6.84 0.63
N ASP A 88 14.41 -7.74 1.39
CA ASP A 88 13.44 -8.73 0.89
C ASP A 88 12.01 -8.17 0.83
N VAL A 89 11.78 -6.94 1.29
CA VAL A 89 10.48 -6.27 1.24
C VAL A 89 10.45 -5.34 0.04
N TYR A 90 9.48 -5.55 -0.83
CA TYR A 90 9.23 -4.70 -1.99
C TYR A 90 8.01 -3.84 -1.73
N VAL A 91 8.12 -2.54 -2.03
CA VAL A 91 7.03 -1.59 -1.87
C VAL A 91 6.84 -0.80 -3.16
N GLY A 92 5.66 -0.94 -3.75
CA GLY A 92 5.17 -0.07 -4.82
C GLY A 92 4.30 1.04 -4.24
N ILE A 93 4.54 2.30 -4.62
CA ILE A 93 3.71 3.44 -4.24
C ILE A 93 3.01 3.97 -5.49
N GLY A 94 1.68 3.96 -5.49
CA GLY A 94 0.86 4.51 -6.55
C GLY A 94 0.86 6.03 -6.58
N THR A 95 0.33 6.60 -7.66
CA THR A 95 0.14 8.04 -7.75
C THR A 95 -0.93 8.52 -6.78
N THR A 96 -0.68 9.64 -6.10
CA THR A 96 -1.70 10.26 -5.26
C THR A 96 -2.84 10.82 -6.10
N VAL A 97 -4.08 10.51 -5.73
CA VAL A 97 -5.31 10.99 -6.37
C VAL A 97 -6.19 11.72 -5.36
N SER A 98 -6.96 12.71 -5.79
CA SER A 98 -7.80 13.54 -4.91
C SER A 98 -9.29 13.19 -4.96
N GLN A 99 -9.66 12.14 -5.68
CA GLN A 99 -11.04 11.66 -5.80
C GLN A 99 -11.12 10.17 -5.49
N LEU A 100 -12.14 9.76 -4.72
CA LEU A 100 -12.39 8.36 -4.39
C LEU A 100 -12.56 7.50 -5.65
N THR A 101 -13.20 8.04 -6.68
CA THR A 101 -13.41 7.37 -7.98
C THR A 101 -12.11 7.09 -8.72
N ASP A 102 -11.05 7.86 -8.50
CA ASP A 102 -9.75 7.70 -9.15
C ASP A 102 -8.79 6.75 -8.39
N ILE A 103 -9.21 6.16 -7.25
CA ILE A 103 -8.35 5.23 -6.46
C ILE A 103 -7.89 4.04 -7.32
N HIS A 104 -8.74 3.53 -8.21
CA HIS A 104 -8.37 2.46 -9.14
C HIS A 104 -7.16 2.85 -10.02
N ARG A 105 -7.06 4.12 -10.45
CA ARG A 105 -5.91 4.62 -11.21
C ARG A 105 -4.64 4.63 -10.36
N SER A 106 -4.75 4.98 -9.08
CA SER A 106 -3.62 4.89 -8.13
C SER A 106 -3.10 3.45 -8.05
N TYR A 107 -4.01 2.46 -8.01
CA TYR A 107 -3.68 1.03 -8.02
C TYR A 107 -3.03 0.56 -9.34
N GLU A 108 -3.62 0.93 -10.48
CA GLU A 108 -3.13 0.51 -11.81
C GLU A 108 -1.72 1.02 -12.14
N THR A 109 -1.33 2.16 -11.57
CA THR A 109 -0.07 2.83 -11.95
C THR A 109 1.17 2.10 -11.44
N PHE A 110 1.08 1.29 -10.38
CA PHE A 110 2.24 0.56 -9.84
C PHE A 110 2.24 -0.94 -10.13
N LEU A 111 1.14 -1.51 -10.64
CA LEU A 111 1.10 -2.91 -11.11
C LEU A 111 2.24 -3.29 -12.06
N PRO A 112 2.71 -2.42 -12.98
CA PRO A 112 3.85 -2.75 -13.84
C PRO A 112 5.22 -2.65 -13.12
N ALA A 113 5.28 -2.01 -11.95
CA ALA A 113 6.50 -1.69 -11.23
C ALA A 113 6.84 -2.70 -10.13
N VAL A 114 5.87 -3.48 -9.65
CA VAL A 114 6.14 -4.63 -8.79
C VAL A 114 6.23 -5.85 -9.70
N PRO A 115 7.43 -6.44 -9.88
CA PRO A 115 7.58 -7.55 -10.79
C PRO A 115 6.76 -8.75 -10.31
N ASP A 116 5.96 -9.28 -11.22
CA ASP A 116 5.35 -10.61 -11.15
C ASP A 116 6.42 -11.65 -10.80
N GLU A 117 6.02 -12.78 -10.17
CA GLU A 117 6.79 -13.80 -9.41
C GLU A 117 8.10 -14.37 -10.04
N SER A 118 8.60 -13.84 -11.14
CA SER A 118 9.79 -14.30 -11.87
C SER A 118 10.84 -13.22 -12.21
N ALA A 119 10.70 -11.95 -11.79
CA ALA A 119 11.73 -10.94 -12.00
C ALA A 119 12.23 -10.31 -10.68
N LEU A 120 13.42 -10.72 -10.25
CA LEU A 120 14.15 -10.16 -9.12
C LEU A 120 14.47 -8.66 -9.30
N CYS A 121 14.33 -7.90 -8.21
CA CYS A 121 14.98 -6.62 -7.91
C CYS A 121 14.66 -5.41 -8.81
N LEU A 122 13.93 -4.43 -8.27
CA LEU A 122 14.39 -3.05 -8.25
C LEU A 122 14.07 -2.41 -6.90
N SER A 123 15.08 -2.41 -6.04
CA SER A 123 15.10 -1.74 -4.76
C SER A 123 15.03 -0.23 -4.95
N TYR A 124 14.42 0.40 -3.96
CA TYR A 124 14.33 1.82 -3.57
C TYR A 124 15.51 2.78 -3.91
N ASN A 125 16.63 2.28 -4.44
CA ASN A 125 17.85 3.02 -4.73
C ASN A 125 17.78 3.97 -5.94
N HIS A 126 16.70 3.98 -6.72
CA HIS A 126 16.59 4.88 -7.88
C HIS A 126 15.95 6.25 -7.57
N TRP A 127 15.55 6.50 -6.32
CA TRP A 127 14.89 7.75 -5.91
C TRP A 127 15.84 8.78 -5.28
N HIS A 128 17.14 8.46 -5.14
CA HIS A 128 18.18 9.36 -4.67
C HIS A 128 19.43 9.34 -5.57
N SER A 129 19.26 9.67 -6.86
CA SER A 129 20.37 9.97 -7.78
C SER A 129 20.09 11.25 -8.56
#